data_AF-A0A7G2CLT1-F1
#
_entry.id   AF-A0A7G2CLT1-F1
#
_cell.length_a   1.000
_cell.length_b   1.000
_cell.length_c   1.000
_cell.angle_alpha   90.00
_cell.angle_beta   90.00
_cell.angle_gamma   90.00
#
_symmetry.space_group_name_H-M   'P 1'
#
loop_
_entity.id
_entity.type
_entity.pdbx_description
1 polymer ?
#
loop_
_entity_poly.entity_id
_entity_poly.type
_entity_poly.pdbx_seq_one_letter_code
_entity_poly.pdbx_strand_id
1 'polypeptide(L)'
;MLFYYVLFSQFFFRKPFANRTSTMTTLLQTYEEEYKESVRKINEELTSLRDTLKRDAPSYKAPPSTGVGSRVQRCTHLTSLIKQLKELLTNMEYECNDIPPANRQVAKERVSGYRNTCRQLEEDITKIKTEASAADRQDLIGEQRRTSKAGEEGGADDGDPSRQHRLQMMDNTAKVKEASNTLKKSERLLNETEEIGSQALTTLRTQTEQMNRINETTIAVDEEISEAHRVLNGMRKVMVKHKLILICIILLLVFLIVLSVYLGLSKRNKTVVITPTQTPVDPIPPTDVV
;
A
#
# COMPACT_ATOMS: atom_id res chain seq x y z
N MET A 1 -27.00 -51.96 -6.36
CA MET A 1 -26.90 -50.96 -5.27
C MET A 1 -25.45 -50.73 -4.81
N LEU A 2 -24.67 -51.76 -4.46
CA LEU A 2 -23.25 -51.61 -4.04
C LEU A 2 -22.31 -51.06 -5.13
N PHE A 3 -22.55 -51.37 -6.41
CA PHE A 3 -21.73 -50.86 -7.53
C PHE A 3 -21.87 -49.35 -7.77
N TYR A 4 -23.04 -48.76 -7.50
CA TYR A 4 -23.26 -47.31 -7.67
C TYR A 4 -22.57 -46.49 -6.56
N TYR A 5 -22.42 -47.04 -5.36
CA TYR A 5 -21.72 -46.38 -4.26
C TYR A 5 -20.19 -46.35 -4.48
N VAL A 6 -19.61 -47.42 -5.04
CA VAL A 6 -18.17 -47.51 -5.32
C VAL A 6 -17.77 -46.61 -6.50
N LEU A 7 -18.58 -46.55 -7.56
CA LEU A 7 -18.35 -45.63 -8.69
C LEU A 7 -18.52 -44.16 -8.30
N PHE A 8 -19.47 -43.83 -7.42
CA PHE A 8 -19.66 -42.47 -6.90
C PHE A 8 -18.53 -42.03 -5.97
N SER A 9 -17.98 -42.95 -5.16
CA SER A 9 -16.82 -42.69 -4.30
C SER A 9 -15.51 -42.52 -5.08
N GLN A 10 -15.30 -43.29 -6.16
CA GLN A 10 -14.12 -43.16 -7.03
C GLN A 10 -14.15 -41.90 -7.91
N PHE A 11 -15.34 -41.41 -8.30
CA PHE A 11 -15.46 -40.18 -9.09
C PHE A 11 -15.14 -38.92 -8.27
N PHE A 12 -15.36 -38.94 -6.95
CA PHE A 12 -15.10 -37.78 -6.08
C PHE A 12 -13.67 -37.74 -5.50
N PHE A 13 -12.88 -38.83 -5.65
CA PHE A 13 -11.52 -38.93 -5.10
C PHE A 13 -10.41 -39.02 -6.15
N ARG A 14 -10.68 -38.58 -7.39
CA ARG A 14 -9.61 -38.28 -8.35
C ARG A 14 -8.96 -36.97 -7.92
N LYS A 15 -7.90 -37.05 -7.10
CA LYS A 15 -6.99 -35.93 -6.82
C LYS A 15 -6.60 -35.25 -8.14
N PRO A 16 -6.86 -33.95 -8.33
CA PRO A 16 -6.16 -33.22 -9.38
C PRO A 16 -4.69 -33.22 -8.99
N PHE A 17 -3.88 -33.71 -9.92
CA PHE A 17 -2.44 -33.61 -9.92
C PHE A 17 -2.06 -32.18 -9.53
N ALA A 18 -1.42 -32.04 -8.38
CA ALA A 18 -0.94 -30.76 -7.86
C ALA A 18 0.25 -30.31 -8.71
N ASN A 19 -0.04 -29.72 -9.88
CA ASN A 19 0.81 -28.71 -10.49
C ASN A 19 0.06 -27.38 -10.39
N ARG A 20 0.01 -26.83 -9.18
CA ARG A 20 -0.39 -25.43 -8.96
C ARG A 20 0.37 -24.82 -7.79
N THR A 21 1.68 -25.05 -7.76
CA THR A 21 2.60 -24.04 -7.25
C THR A 21 2.92 -23.14 -8.44
N SER A 22 2.75 -21.82 -8.31
CA SER A 22 3.03 -20.75 -9.30
C SER A 22 1.82 -19.99 -9.88
N THR A 23 0.76 -19.81 -9.10
CA THR A 23 -0.11 -18.62 -9.26
C THR A 23 -0.20 -17.86 -7.94
N MET A 24 0.95 -17.57 -7.29
CA MET A 24 1.04 -16.24 -6.68
C MET A 24 1.11 -15.29 -7.87
N THR A 25 0.13 -14.40 -7.95
CA THR A 25 -0.14 -13.53 -9.09
C THR A 25 1.14 -12.78 -9.48
N THR A 26 1.55 -12.88 -10.74
CA THR A 26 2.73 -12.16 -11.29
C THR A 26 2.68 -10.67 -10.93
N LEU A 27 1.48 -10.11 -10.80
CA LEU A 27 1.23 -8.74 -10.40
C LEU A 27 1.62 -8.44 -8.94
N LEU A 28 1.25 -9.29 -7.98
CA LEU A 28 1.67 -9.13 -6.58
C LEU A 28 3.19 -9.22 -6.47
N GLN A 29 3.82 -10.13 -7.22
CA GLN A 29 5.27 -10.26 -7.25
C GLN A 29 5.95 -9.00 -7.80
N THR A 30 5.40 -8.39 -8.86
CA THR A 30 5.87 -7.09 -9.36
C THR A 30 5.77 -6.00 -8.29
N TYR A 31 4.65 -5.92 -7.57
CA TYR A 31 4.49 -4.94 -6.48
C TYR A 31 5.43 -5.21 -5.31
N GLU A 32 5.72 -6.47 -4.98
CA GLU A 32 6.71 -6.81 -3.96
C GLU A 32 8.13 -6.38 -4.37
N GLU A 33 8.52 -6.56 -5.64
CA GLU A 33 9.82 -6.11 -6.14
C GLU A 33 9.91 -4.58 -6.18
N GLU A 34 8.86 -3.90 -6.63
CA GLU A 34 8.78 -2.44 -6.61
C GLU A 34 8.84 -1.87 -5.18
N TYR A 35 8.23 -2.57 -4.22
CA TYR A 35 8.28 -2.21 -2.80
C TYR A 35 9.71 -2.31 -2.28
N LYS A 36 10.39 -3.43 -2.54
CA LYS A 36 11.78 -3.64 -2.10
C LYS A 36 12.72 -2.59 -2.70
N GLU A 37 12.56 -2.30 -3.99
CA GLU A 37 13.37 -1.30 -4.68
C GLU A 37 13.12 0.11 -4.12
N SER A 38 11.87 0.46 -3.85
CA SER A 38 11.50 1.74 -3.24
C SER A 38 12.06 1.88 -1.83
N VAL A 39 11.96 0.84 -1.00
CA VAL A 39 12.56 0.79 0.34
C VAL A 39 14.08 0.92 0.28
N ARG A 40 14.73 0.27 -0.68
CA ARG A 40 16.17 0.37 -0.89
C ARG A 40 16.59 1.80 -1.21
N LYS A 41 15.93 2.45 -2.19
CA LYS A 41 16.18 3.85 -2.55
C LYS A 41 16.01 4.80 -1.37
N ILE A 42 14.95 4.62 -0.58
CA ILE A 42 14.72 5.42 0.64
C ILE A 42 15.88 5.24 1.62
N ASN A 43 16.33 4.00 1.88
CA ASN A 43 17.44 3.76 2.80
C ASN A 43 18.78 4.31 2.31
N GLU A 44 19.06 4.24 1.01
CA GLU A 44 20.27 4.82 0.40
C GLU A 44 20.28 6.35 0.52
N GLU A 45 19.15 7.00 0.22
CA GLU A 45 18.97 8.45 0.40
C GLU A 45 19.05 8.87 1.88
N LEU A 46 18.48 8.07 2.78
CA LEU A 46 18.49 8.33 4.22
C LEU A 46 19.91 8.20 4.80
N THR A 47 20.68 7.21 4.34
CA THR A 47 22.08 7.01 4.74
C THR A 47 22.95 8.17 4.25
N SER A 48 22.82 8.53 2.97
CA SER A 48 23.58 9.64 2.40
C SER A 48 23.16 11.00 2.98
N LEU A 49 21.90 11.18 3.38
CA LEU A 49 21.47 12.37 4.12
C LEU A 49 22.07 12.39 5.54
N ARG A 50 22.09 11.27 6.23
CA ARG A 50 22.76 11.13 7.54
C ARG A 50 24.27 11.38 7.44
N ASP A 51 24.93 10.97 6.36
CA ASP A 51 26.34 11.26 6.15
C ASP A 51 26.60 12.76 5.93
N THR A 52 25.71 13.48 5.24
CA THR A 52 25.81 14.94 5.15
C THR A 52 25.59 15.65 6.50
N LEU A 53 25.05 14.96 7.51
CA LEU A 53 24.92 15.48 8.87
C LEU A 53 26.17 15.25 9.74
N LYS A 54 27.10 14.36 9.33
CA LYS A 54 28.32 14.09 10.09
C LYS A 54 29.33 15.23 9.92
N ARG A 55 29.24 16.22 10.80
CA ARG A 55 30.07 17.44 10.81
C ARG A 55 31.51 17.22 11.29
N ASP A 56 31.80 16.09 11.94
CA ASP A 56 33.13 15.77 12.50
C ASP A 56 34.18 15.37 11.46
N ALA A 57 33.79 15.27 10.18
CA ALA A 57 34.72 14.98 9.10
C ALA A 57 35.59 16.23 8.80
N PRO A 58 36.93 16.09 8.68
CA PRO A 58 37.86 17.21 8.46
C PRO A 58 37.65 17.97 7.13
N SER A 59 36.81 17.46 6.23
CA SER A 59 36.47 18.06 4.93
C SER A 59 34.97 18.39 4.81
N TYR A 60 34.30 18.72 5.92
CA TYR A 60 32.89 19.13 5.91
C TYR A 60 32.72 20.46 5.16
N LYS A 61 31.98 20.41 4.04
CA LYS A 61 31.44 21.60 3.36
C LYS A 61 29.94 21.65 3.65
N ALA A 62 29.46 22.79 4.11
CA ALA A 62 28.04 23.00 4.30
C ALA A 62 27.31 22.70 2.97
N PRO A 63 26.30 21.81 2.97
CA PRO A 63 25.46 21.62 1.79
C PRO A 63 24.84 22.95 1.37
N PRO A 64 24.62 23.18 0.06
CA PRO A 64 24.03 24.42 -0.39
C PRO A 64 22.64 24.59 0.26
N SER A 65 22.35 25.78 0.80
CA SER A 65 21.04 26.06 1.42
C SER A 65 19.88 25.88 0.43
N THR A 66 20.17 26.01 -0.88
CA THR A 66 19.19 25.98 -1.97
C THR A 66 19.70 25.13 -3.14
N GLY A 67 18.83 24.37 -3.80
CA GLY A 67 19.13 23.55 -4.99
C GLY A 67 19.06 22.03 -4.76
N VAL A 68 19.33 21.24 -5.81
CA VAL A 68 19.12 19.76 -5.86
C VAL A 68 19.89 18.96 -4.79
N GLY A 69 20.91 19.55 -4.17
CA GLY A 69 21.67 18.97 -3.07
C GLY A 69 21.27 19.48 -1.67
N SER A 70 20.32 20.43 -1.58
CA SER A 70 19.87 20.99 -0.30
C SER A 70 19.19 19.92 0.54
N ARG A 71 19.50 19.91 1.83
CA ARG A 71 18.90 18.97 2.79
C ARG A 71 17.37 19.03 2.76
N VAL A 72 16.80 20.22 2.59
CA VAL A 72 15.36 20.44 2.49
C VAL A 72 14.77 19.74 1.26
N GLN A 73 15.37 19.89 0.09
CA GLN A 73 14.88 19.23 -1.13
C GLN A 73 14.97 17.71 -1.04
N ARG A 74 16.06 17.19 -0.45
CA ARG A 74 16.23 15.75 -0.21
C ARG A 74 15.18 15.20 0.77
N CYS A 75 14.85 15.95 1.83
CA CYS A 75 13.76 15.59 2.75
C CYS A 75 12.39 15.58 2.06
N THR A 76 12.13 16.55 1.18
CA THR A 76 10.88 16.60 0.39
C THR A 76 10.79 15.43 -0.58
N HIS A 77 11.90 15.09 -1.25
CA HIS A 77 11.98 13.92 -2.13
C HIS A 77 11.72 12.61 -1.36
N LEU A 78 12.36 12.42 -0.20
CA LEU A 78 12.11 11.27 0.69
C LEU A 78 10.64 11.18 1.12
N THR A 79 10.00 12.33 1.41
CA THR A 79 8.57 12.37 1.75
C THR A 79 7.70 11.94 0.56
N SER A 80 8.07 12.30 -0.68
CA SER A 80 7.38 11.85 -1.89
C SER A 80 7.52 10.34 -2.10
N LEU A 81 8.72 9.78 -1.88
CA LEU A 81 8.96 8.34 -1.99
C LEU A 81 8.15 7.53 -0.96
N ILE A 82 7.99 8.04 0.27
CA ILE A 82 7.11 7.40 1.26
C ILE A 82 5.65 7.43 0.83
N LYS A 83 5.18 8.49 0.18
CA LYS A 83 3.82 8.54 -0.36
C LYS A 83 3.61 7.46 -1.44
N GLN A 84 4.55 7.34 -2.37
CA GLN A 84 4.52 6.29 -3.39
C GLN A 84 4.55 4.89 -2.76
N LEU A 85 5.36 4.69 -1.72
CA LEU A 85 5.43 3.42 -1.00
C LEU A 85 4.09 3.07 -0.30
N LYS A 86 3.40 4.06 0.27
CA LYS A 86 2.08 3.89 0.88
C LYS A 86 1.01 3.55 -0.15
N GLU A 87 1.04 4.20 -1.32
CA GLU A 87 0.14 3.88 -2.44
C GLU A 87 0.36 2.44 -2.94
N LEU A 88 1.62 2.04 -3.10
CA LEU A 88 1.99 0.68 -3.48
C LEU A 88 1.53 -0.36 -2.44
N LEU A 89 1.63 -0.04 -1.14
CA LEU A 89 1.14 -0.89 -0.06
C LEU A 89 -0.38 -1.06 -0.14
N THR A 90 -1.12 0.02 -0.39
CA THR A 90 -2.57 0.00 -0.63
C THR A 90 -2.92 -0.87 -1.84
N ASN A 91 -2.18 -0.75 -2.95
CA ASN A 91 -2.37 -1.61 -4.14
C ASN A 91 -2.10 -3.09 -3.82
N MET A 92 -1.07 -3.40 -3.03
CA MET A 92 -0.82 -4.76 -2.55
C MET A 92 -1.93 -5.29 -1.64
N GLU A 93 -2.53 -4.45 -0.79
CA GLU A 93 -3.69 -4.83 0.03
C GLU A 93 -4.91 -5.18 -0.82
N TYR A 94 -5.16 -4.42 -1.90
CA TYR A 94 -6.23 -4.71 -2.86
C TYR A 94 -5.99 -6.06 -3.56
N GLU A 95 -4.81 -6.29 -4.10
CA GLU A 95 -4.45 -7.57 -4.73
C GLU A 95 -4.55 -8.74 -3.75
N CYS A 96 -4.19 -8.53 -2.48
CA CYS A 96 -4.32 -9.56 -1.46
C CYS A 96 -5.77 -10.01 -1.24
N ASN A 97 -6.76 -9.15 -1.49
CA ASN A 97 -8.17 -9.53 -1.37
C ASN A 97 -8.64 -10.45 -2.51
N ASP A 98 -7.99 -10.39 -3.67
CA ASP A 98 -8.29 -11.21 -4.84
C ASP A 98 -7.61 -12.60 -4.80
N ILE A 99 -6.66 -12.80 -3.89
CA ILE A 99 -5.99 -14.10 -3.67
C ILE A 99 -6.97 -15.13 -3.09
N PRO A 100 -6.91 -16.41 -3.51
CA PRO A 100 -7.69 -17.50 -2.92
C PRO A 100 -7.56 -17.57 -1.38
N PRO A 101 -8.62 -17.96 -0.65
CA PRO A 101 -8.66 -17.90 0.82
C PRO A 101 -7.56 -18.74 1.51
N ALA A 102 -7.01 -19.75 0.84
CA ALA A 102 -5.91 -20.57 1.35
C ALA A 102 -4.58 -19.78 1.53
N ASN A 103 -4.29 -18.82 0.65
CA ASN A 103 -3.03 -18.07 0.66
C ASN A 103 -3.21 -16.62 1.15
N ARG A 104 -4.46 -16.16 1.26
CA ARG A 104 -4.82 -14.79 1.61
C ARG A 104 -4.30 -14.34 2.98
N GLN A 105 -4.36 -15.21 3.98
CA GLN A 105 -3.92 -14.88 5.34
C GLN A 105 -2.41 -14.59 5.37
N VAL A 106 -1.61 -15.44 4.71
CA VAL A 106 -0.16 -15.29 4.62
C VAL A 106 0.23 -14.01 3.86
N ALA A 107 -0.49 -13.69 2.78
CA ALA A 107 -0.25 -12.47 2.01
C ALA A 107 -0.58 -11.20 2.84
N LYS A 108 -1.71 -11.19 3.56
CA LYS A 108 -2.09 -10.07 4.44
C LYS A 108 -1.11 -9.87 5.59
N GLU A 109 -0.60 -10.94 6.18
CA GLU A 109 0.39 -10.86 7.24
C GLU A 109 1.72 -10.25 6.74
N ARG A 110 2.16 -10.60 5.52
CA ARG A 110 3.33 -9.98 4.88
C ARG A 110 3.13 -8.49 4.62
N VAL A 111 1.97 -8.10 4.07
CA VAL A 111 1.64 -6.69 3.82
C VAL A 111 1.56 -5.90 5.13
N SER A 112 1.07 -6.51 6.21
CA SER A 112 1.11 -5.91 7.55
C SER A 112 2.55 -5.69 8.04
N GLY A 113 3.47 -6.63 7.79
CA GLY A 113 4.89 -6.44 8.05
C GLY A 113 5.50 -5.26 7.27
N TYR A 114 5.17 -5.15 5.98
CA TYR A 114 5.59 -4.03 5.14
C TYR A 114 5.05 -2.68 5.63
N ARG A 115 3.82 -2.65 6.16
CA ARG A 115 3.22 -1.46 6.78
C ARG A 115 3.99 -1.01 8.01
N ASN A 116 4.37 -1.93 8.88
CA ASN A 116 5.17 -1.62 10.06
C ASN A 116 6.54 -1.07 9.67
N THR A 117 7.17 -1.65 8.66
CA THR A 117 8.46 -1.19 8.14
C THR A 117 8.34 0.21 7.52
N CYS A 118 7.27 0.48 6.77
CA CYS A 118 6.98 1.80 6.22
C CYS A 118 6.79 2.85 7.33
N ARG A 119 6.11 2.50 8.43
CA ARG A 119 5.95 3.37 9.60
C ARG A 119 7.29 3.69 10.28
N GLN A 120 8.17 2.70 10.43
CA GLN A 120 9.53 2.92 10.96
C GLN A 120 10.34 3.86 10.08
N LEU A 121 10.30 3.68 8.74
CA LEU A 121 10.96 4.58 7.80
C LEU A 121 10.43 6.01 7.87
N GLU A 122 9.13 6.18 8.03
CA GLU A 122 8.50 7.49 8.22
C GLU A 122 9.00 8.19 9.50
N GLU A 123 9.04 7.47 10.62
CA GLU A 123 9.59 7.98 11.88
C GLU A 123 11.06 8.39 11.72
N ASP A 124 11.89 7.59 11.05
CA ASP A 124 13.31 7.92 10.85
C ASP A 124 13.52 9.12 9.92
N ILE A 125 12.70 9.28 8.88
CA ILE A 125 12.71 10.48 8.02
C ILE A 125 12.31 11.72 8.82
N THR A 126 11.32 11.63 9.71
CA THR A 126 10.94 12.78 10.55
C THR A 126 12.07 13.19 11.50
N LYS A 127 12.76 12.23 12.13
CA LYS A 127 13.95 12.51 12.96
C LYS A 127 15.03 13.21 12.15
N ILE A 128 15.40 12.65 11.00
CA ILE A 128 16.45 13.24 10.15
C ILE A 128 16.05 14.61 9.62
N LYS A 129 14.77 14.85 9.32
CA LYS A 129 14.29 16.18 8.92
C LYS A 129 14.51 17.22 10.04
N THR A 130 14.25 16.84 11.29
CA THR A 130 14.51 17.74 12.45
C THR A 130 16.00 17.99 12.65
N GLU A 131 16.83 16.96 12.55
CA GLU A 131 18.28 17.07 12.66
C GLU A 131 18.89 17.89 11.51
N ALA A 132 18.43 17.68 10.28
CA ALA A 132 18.85 18.43 9.10
C ALA A 132 18.49 19.92 9.21
N SER A 133 17.29 20.23 9.70
CA SER A 133 16.86 21.62 9.94
C SER A 133 17.69 22.28 11.05
N ALA A 134 18.06 21.54 12.11
CA ALA A 134 18.94 22.04 13.15
C ALA A 134 20.36 22.30 12.63
N ALA A 135 20.89 21.39 11.80
CA ALA A 135 22.20 21.53 11.18
C ALA A 135 22.26 22.72 10.21
N ASP A 136 21.23 22.92 9.37
CA ASP A 136 21.15 24.06 8.45
C ASP A 136 21.13 25.40 9.20
N ARG A 137 20.34 25.52 10.28
CA ARG A 137 20.34 26.71 11.14
C ARG A 137 21.73 27.01 11.69
N GLN A 138 22.45 25.97 12.12
CA GLN A 138 23.76 26.14 12.72
C GLN A 138 24.85 26.45 11.71
N ASP A 139 24.73 25.94 10.48
CA ASP A 139 25.65 26.29 9.38
C ASP A 139 25.49 27.75 8.94
N LEU A 140 24.26 28.27 8.87
CA LEU A 140 23.99 29.69 8.58
C LEU A 140 24.58 30.62 9.66
N ILE A 141 24.43 30.27 10.94
CA ILE A 141 24.97 31.07 12.06
C ILE A 141 26.51 30.98 12.11
N GLY A 142 27.07 29.80 11.78
CA GLY A 142 28.51 29.56 11.79
C GLY A 142 29.26 30.37 10.72
N GLU A 143 28.69 30.51 9.54
CA GLU A 143 29.28 31.28 8.44
C GLU A 143 29.37 32.79 8.75
N GLN A 144 28.33 33.36 9.37
CA GLN A 144 28.30 34.76 9.78
C GLN A 144 29.37 35.13 10.84
N ARG A 145 29.81 34.14 11.64
CA ARG A 145 30.87 34.32 12.65
C ARG A 145 32.28 34.22 12.06
N ARG A 146 32.44 33.59 10.90
CA ARG A 146 33.74 33.47 10.20
C ARG A 146 34.04 34.70 9.35
N THR A 147 33.02 35.27 8.69
CA THR A 147 33.16 36.49 7.89
C THR A 147 33.46 37.73 8.73
N SER A 148 32.94 37.81 9.96
CA SER A 148 33.21 38.92 10.89
C SER A 148 34.62 38.92 11.48
N LYS A 149 35.33 37.77 11.48
CA LYS A 149 36.70 37.67 12.02
C LYS A 149 37.80 37.92 10.98
N ALA A 150 37.46 37.96 9.68
CA ALA A 150 38.42 38.16 8.60
C ALA A 150 38.68 39.64 8.26
N GLY A 151 38.02 40.59 8.93
CA GLY A 151 38.08 42.02 8.64
C GLY A 151 39.06 42.86 9.48
N GLU A 152 39.77 42.27 10.45
CA GLU A 152 40.53 43.03 11.47
C GLU A 152 42.07 42.91 11.39
N GLU A 153 42.65 42.15 10.46
CA GLU A 153 44.12 42.02 10.35
C GLU A 153 44.64 42.64 9.04
N GLY A 154 45.12 43.89 9.12
CA GLY A 154 45.64 44.62 7.96
C GLY A 154 46.55 45.79 8.33
N GLY A 155 47.71 45.48 8.90
CA GLY A 155 49.01 46.16 8.71
C GLY A 155 49.09 47.69 8.74
N ALA A 156 49.63 48.21 9.84
CA ALA A 156 50.24 49.53 9.90
C ALA A 156 51.59 49.54 9.14
N ASP A 157 51.83 50.55 8.28
CA ASP A 157 53.18 51.00 7.96
C ASP A 157 53.20 52.49 7.61
N ASP A 158 54.30 53.10 8.00
CA ASP A 158 54.61 54.52 8.17
C ASP A 158 54.97 55.20 6.83
N GLY A 159 54.58 56.48 6.66
CA GLY A 159 55.07 57.33 5.56
C GLY A 159 54.04 58.22 4.85
N ASP A 160 54.08 59.52 5.19
CA ASP A 160 53.43 60.68 4.52
C ASP A 160 51.88 60.82 4.68
N PRO A 161 51.40 61.70 5.57
CA PRO A 161 49.96 61.87 5.86
C PRO A 161 49.14 62.35 4.65
N SER A 162 49.77 62.98 3.66
CA SER A 162 49.06 63.57 2.50
C SER A 162 48.84 62.56 1.36
N ARG A 163 49.71 61.55 1.24
CA ARG A 163 49.55 60.44 0.28
C ARG A 163 48.69 59.33 0.86
N GLN A 164 48.86 59.03 2.15
CA GLN A 164 48.02 58.10 2.90
C GLN A 164 46.55 58.50 2.83
N HIS A 165 46.22 59.78 3.04
CA HIS A 165 44.84 60.24 3.01
C HIS A 165 44.17 60.09 1.64
N ARG A 166 44.93 60.30 0.55
CA ARG A 166 44.41 60.21 -0.82
C ARG A 166 44.25 58.77 -1.29
N LEU A 167 45.21 57.90 -0.96
CA LEU A 167 45.10 56.47 -1.20
C LEU A 167 43.96 55.87 -0.37
N GLN A 168 43.81 56.30 0.87
CA GLN A 168 42.72 55.90 1.75
C GLN A 168 41.35 56.42 1.26
N MET A 169 41.26 57.61 0.66
CA MET A 169 40.03 58.10 0.03
C MET A 169 39.68 57.33 -1.25
N MET A 170 40.67 57.00 -2.09
CA MET A 170 40.46 56.17 -3.28
C MET A 170 40.05 54.74 -2.92
N ASP A 171 40.71 54.15 -1.91
CA ASP A 171 40.39 52.82 -1.39
C ASP A 171 39.01 52.80 -0.71
N ASN A 172 38.66 53.83 0.06
CA ASN A 172 37.31 53.99 0.61
C ASN A 172 36.27 54.15 -0.51
N THR A 173 36.57 54.86 -1.59
CA THR A 173 35.64 55.02 -2.73
C THR A 173 35.46 53.70 -3.48
N ALA A 174 36.55 52.94 -3.68
CA ALA A 174 36.50 51.61 -4.30
C ALA A 174 35.68 50.64 -3.43
N LYS A 175 35.92 50.61 -2.12
CA LYS A 175 35.16 49.83 -1.14
C LYS A 175 33.68 50.21 -1.10
N VAL A 176 33.35 51.50 -1.17
CA VAL A 176 31.95 51.96 -1.21
C VAL A 176 31.26 51.55 -2.51
N LYS A 177 31.96 51.61 -3.65
CA LYS A 177 31.42 51.17 -4.94
C LYS A 177 31.19 49.66 -4.97
N GLU A 178 32.11 48.90 -4.39
CA GLU A 178 32.00 47.45 -4.24
C GLU A 178 30.88 47.05 -3.26
N ALA A 179 30.77 47.74 -2.13
CA ALA A 179 29.69 47.56 -1.16
C ALA A 179 28.33 47.90 -1.80
N SER A 180 28.24 48.96 -2.60
CA SER A 180 27.00 49.34 -3.32
C SER A 180 26.61 48.30 -4.36
N ASN A 181 27.57 47.75 -5.11
CA ASN A 181 27.31 46.68 -6.07
C ASN A 181 26.91 45.38 -5.38
N THR A 182 27.51 45.08 -4.23
CA THR A 182 27.14 43.92 -3.41
C THR A 182 25.74 44.08 -2.84
N LEU A 183 25.39 45.27 -2.33
CA LEU A 183 24.03 45.60 -1.87
C LEU A 183 22.99 45.41 -2.97
N LYS A 184 23.24 45.91 -4.19
CA LYS A 184 22.33 45.71 -5.32
C LYS A 184 22.16 44.24 -5.72
N LYS A 185 23.23 43.44 -5.62
CA LYS A 185 23.16 41.99 -5.85
C LYS A 185 22.36 41.30 -4.75
N SER A 186 22.58 41.68 -3.49
CA SER A 186 21.82 41.17 -2.34
C SER A 186 20.34 41.52 -2.44
N GLU A 187 19.99 42.74 -2.83
CA GLU A 187 18.60 43.18 -3.04
C GLU A 187 17.90 42.34 -4.11
N ARG A 188 18.58 42.10 -5.25
CA ARG A 188 18.04 41.25 -6.32
C ARG A 188 17.85 39.80 -5.86
N LEU A 189 18.83 39.26 -5.14
CA LEU A 189 18.77 37.89 -4.62
C LEU A 189 17.69 37.74 -3.55
N LEU A 190 17.48 38.76 -2.70
CA LEU A 190 16.42 38.79 -1.70
C LEU A 190 15.05 38.81 -2.37
N ASN A 191 14.86 39.62 -3.42
CA ASN A 191 13.59 39.68 -4.13
C ASN A 191 13.26 38.34 -4.83
N GLU A 192 14.27 37.71 -5.45
CA GLU A 192 14.12 36.36 -6.04
C GLU A 192 13.85 35.30 -4.96
N THR A 193 14.45 35.45 -3.78
CA THR A 193 14.21 34.56 -2.62
C THR A 193 12.84 34.79 -1.99
N GLU A 194 12.32 36.03 -1.98
CA GLU A 194 10.97 36.35 -1.53
C GLU A 194 9.92 35.72 -2.45
N GLU A 195 10.13 35.80 -3.76
CA GLU A 195 9.24 35.19 -4.75
C GLU A 195 9.22 33.66 -4.62
N ILE A 196 10.40 33.02 -4.57
CA ILE A 196 10.51 31.56 -4.40
C ILE A 196 10.02 31.12 -3.02
N GLY A 197 10.31 31.89 -1.97
CA GLY A 197 9.85 31.65 -0.61
C GLY A 197 8.33 31.73 -0.51
N SER A 198 7.72 32.71 -1.16
CA SER A 198 6.26 32.85 -1.25
C SER A 198 5.61 31.67 -1.99
N GLN A 199 6.20 31.23 -3.11
CA GLN A 199 5.75 30.04 -3.84
C GLN A 199 5.90 28.77 -2.99
N ALA A 200 7.01 28.62 -2.26
CA ALA A 200 7.24 27.50 -1.36
C ALA A 200 6.26 27.48 -0.18
N LEU A 201 5.99 28.63 0.45
CA LEU A 201 4.98 28.77 1.51
C LEU A 201 3.58 28.44 0.99
N THR A 202 3.24 28.90 -0.22
CA THR A 202 1.97 28.58 -0.88
C THR A 202 1.86 27.07 -1.14
N THR A 203 2.93 26.44 -1.61
CA THR A 203 2.98 24.99 -1.85
C THR A 203 2.91 24.17 -0.56
N LEU A 204 3.57 24.61 0.51
CA LEU A 204 3.48 23.96 1.82
C LEU A 204 2.08 24.11 2.42
N ARG A 205 1.43 25.25 2.21
CA ARG A 205 0.05 25.48 2.64
C ARG A 205 -0.92 24.56 1.90
N THR A 206 -0.82 24.45 0.57
CA THR A 206 -1.65 23.53 -0.22
C THR A 206 -1.37 22.08 0.14
N GLN A 207 -0.12 21.71 0.44
CA GLN A 207 0.22 20.38 0.94
C GLN A 207 -0.34 20.11 2.35
N THR A 208 -0.42 21.12 3.22
CA THR A 208 -1.02 21.01 4.56
C THR A 208 -2.54 20.86 4.47
N GLU A 209 -3.19 21.61 3.58
CA GLU A 209 -4.62 21.47 3.30
C GLU A 209 -4.94 20.09 2.70
N GLN A 210 -4.10 19.56 1.81
CA GLN A 210 -4.22 18.18 1.33
C GLN A 210 -4.02 17.16 2.45
N MET A 211 -3.07 17.36 3.37
CA MET A 211 -2.85 16.47 4.51
C MET A 211 -4.05 16.47 5.47
N ASN A 212 -4.65 17.63 5.73
CA ASN A 212 -5.85 17.74 6.53
C ASN A 212 -7.05 17.07 5.85
N ARG A 213 -7.20 17.23 4.53
CA ARG A 213 -8.27 16.58 3.77
C ARG A 213 -8.12 15.06 3.73
N ILE A 214 -6.88 14.55 3.64
CA ILE A 214 -6.56 13.11 3.74
C ILE A 214 -6.84 12.59 5.16
N ASN A 215 -6.56 13.36 6.21
CA ASN A 215 -6.90 12.97 7.57
C ASN A 215 -8.42 12.96 7.81
N GLU A 216 -9.17 13.95 7.31
CA GLU A 216 -10.65 13.92 7.36
C GLU A 216 -11.23 12.76 6.57
N THR A 217 -10.68 12.43 5.39
CA THR A 217 -11.12 11.23 4.64
C THR A 217 -10.64 9.93 5.29
N THR A 218 -9.52 9.91 6.01
CA THR A 218 -9.08 8.72 6.76
C THR A 218 -9.92 8.51 8.03
N ILE A 219 -10.41 9.57 8.67
CA ILE A 219 -11.35 9.49 9.80
C ILE A 219 -12.77 9.14 9.32
N ALA A 220 -13.19 9.61 8.14
CA ALA A 220 -14.47 9.24 7.52
C ALA A 220 -14.48 7.80 6.93
N VAL A 221 -13.33 7.19 6.70
CA VAL A 221 -13.23 5.79 6.24
C VAL A 221 -13.50 4.79 7.38
N ASP A 222 -13.50 5.21 8.65
CA ASP A 222 -13.91 4.33 9.77
C ASP A 222 -15.45 4.21 9.89
N GLU A 223 -16.21 5.13 9.28
CA GLU A 223 -17.68 5.10 9.29
C GLU A 223 -18.28 4.28 8.11
N GLU A 224 -17.60 4.21 6.95
CA GLU A 224 -18.00 3.33 5.82
C GLU A 224 -17.51 1.88 5.96
N ILE A 225 -16.53 1.59 6.81
CA ILE A 225 -16.11 0.21 7.14
C ILE A 225 -17.22 -0.55 7.91
N SER A 226 -18.14 0.15 8.58
CA SER A 226 -19.29 -0.44 9.25
C SER A 226 -20.34 -1.01 8.27
N GLU A 227 -20.58 -0.33 7.14
CA GLU A 227 -21.57 -0.76 6.13
C GLU A 227 -21.08 -1.95 5.29
N ALA A 228 -19.79 -2.02 4.97
CA ALA A 228 -19.20 -3.17 4.26
C ALA A 228 -19.27 -4.47 5.10
N HIS A 229 -19.09 -4.37 6.43
CA HIS A 229 -19.24 -5.49 7.34
C HIS A 229 -20.69 -5.99 7.47
N ARG A 230 -21.69 -5.11 7.28
CA ARG A 230 -23.12 -5.48 7.32
C ARG A 230 -23.53 -6.31 6.09
N VAL A 231 -23.01 -5.97 4.91
CA VAL A 231 -23.28 -6.72 3.67
C VAL A 231 -22.56 -8.07 3.67
N LEU A 232 -21.30 -8.13 4.11
CA LEU A 232 -20.52 -9.38 4.22
C LEU A 232 -21.10 -10.35 5.28
N ASN A 233 -21.59 -9.84 6.42
CA ASN A 233 -22.30 -10.68 7.39
C ASN A 233 -23.67 -11.16 6.87
N GLY A 234 -24.29 -10.44 5.95
CA GLY A 234 -25.48 -10.87 5.21
C GLY A 234 -25.21 -12.10 4.33
N MET A 235 -24.12 -12.07 3.56
CA MET A 235 -23.74 -13.18 2.67
C MET A 235 -23.37 -14.47 3.44
N ARG A 236 -22.76 -14.36 4.63
CA ARG A 236 -22.44 -15.51 5.49
C ARG A 236 -23.70 -16.25 5.96
N LYS A 237 -24.78 -15.54 6.32
CA LYS A 237 -26.06 -16.14 6.71
C LYS A 237 -26.77 -16.82 5.53
N VAL A 238 -26.68 -16.23 4.33
CA VAL A 238 -27.25 -16.82 3.12
C VAL A 238 -26.57 -18.14 2.76
N MET A 239 -25.25 -18.24 2.90
CA MET A 239 -24.50 -19.47 2.65
C MET A 239 -24.91 -20.62 3.60
N VAL A 240 -25.10 -20.33 4.90
CA VAL A 240 -25.54 -21.35 5.88
C VAL A 240 -26.96 -21.83 5.58
N LYS A 241 -27.88 -20.92 5.21
CA LYS A 241 -29.25 -21.28 4.83
C LYS A 241 -29.29 -22.20 3.61
N HIS A 242 -28.53 -21.88 2.56
CA HIS A 242 -28.43 -22.73 1.36
C HIS A 242 -27.89 -24.13 1.70
N LYS A 243 -26.88 -24.23 2.57
CA LYS A 243 -26.37 -25.53 3.03
C LYS A 243 -27.41 -26.33 3.81
N LEU A 244 -28.20 -25.68 4.67
CA LEU A 244 -29.25 -26.36 5.46
C LEU A 244 -30.41 -26.85 4.59
N ILE A 245 -30.87 -26.05 3.62
CA ILE A 245 -31.93 -26.43 2.67
C ILE A 245 -31.50 -27.67 1.87
N LEU A 246 -30.25 -27.70 1.39
CA LEU A 246 -29.72 -28.84 0.63
C LEU A 246 -29.70 -30.13 1.47
N ILE A 247 -29.28 -30.06 2.74
CA ILE A 247 -29.32 -31.21 3.66
C ILE A 247 -30.76 -31.70 3.86
N CYS A 248 -31.71 -30.79 4.04
CA CYS A 248 -33.13 -31.12 4.21
C CYS A 248 -33.71 -31.88 2.99
N ILE A 249 -33.41 -31.43 1.77
CA ILE A 249 -33.88 -32.08 0.54
C ILE A 249 -33.29 -33.49 0.42
N ILE A 250 -32.00 -33.66 0.72
CA ILE A 250 -31.35 -34.98 0.71
C ILE A 250 -32.02 -35.93 1.71
N LEU A 251 -32.27 -35.48 2.94
CA LEU A 251 -32.96 -36.28 3.95
C LEU A 251 -34.37 -36.67 3.54
N LEU A 252 -35.13 -35.74 2.95
CA LEU A 252 -36.47 -36.01 2.43
C LEU A 252 -36.45 -37.06 1.31
N LEU A 253 -35.48 -36.96 0.39
CA LEU A 253 -35.32 -37.92 -0.70
C LEU A 253 -35.04 -39.33 -0.16
N VAL A 254 -34.13 -39.44 0.81
CA VAL A 254 -33.81 -40.71 1.48
C VAL A 254 -35.04 -41.27 2.20
N PHE A 255 -35.79 -40.42 2.90
CA PHE A 255 -37.01 -40.82 3.59
C PHE A 255 -38.07 -41.39 2.62
N LEU A 256 -38.30 -40.76 1.46
CA LEU A 256 -39.23 -41.28 0.45
C LEU A 256 -38.80 -42.62 -0.13
N ILE A 257 -37.49 -42.83 -0.33
CA ILE A 257 -36.96 -44.11 -0.79
C ILE A 257 -37.24 -45.20 0.25
N VAL A 258 -36.95 -44.93 1.52
CA VAL A 258 -37.21 -45.89 2.62
C VAL A 258 -38.70 -46.20 2.74
N LEU A 259 -39.55 -45.17 2.69
CA LEU A 259 -41.00 -45.34 2.76
C LEU A 259 -41.56 -46.14 1.58
N SER A 260 -41.06 -45.89 0.37
CA SER A 260 -41.43 -46.64 -0.85
C SER A 260 -41.10 -48.12 -0.71
N VAL A 261 -39.89 -48.44 -0.23
CA VAL A 261 -39.47 -49.83 0.03
C VAL A 261 -40.32 -50.48 1.11
N TYR A 262 -40.59 -49.77 2.21
CA TYR A 262 -41.42 -50.27 3.31
C TYR A 262 -42.84 -50.61 2.87
N LEU A 263 -43.48 -49.70 2.11
CA LEU A 263 -44.83 -49.93 1.57
C LEU A 263 -44.84 -51.03 0.50
N GLY A 264 -43.81 -51.13 -0.34
CA GLY A 264 -43.67 -52.21 -1.32
C GLY A 264 -43.55 -53.58 -0.67
N LEU A 265 -42.78 -53.69 0.42
CA LEU A 265 -42.67 -54.92 1.21
C LEU A 265 -43.96 -55.23 1.96
N SER A 266 -44.64 -54.23 2.52
CA SER A 266 -45.91 -54.41 3.22
C SER A 266 -47.06 -54.79 2.28
N LYS A 267 -47.09 -54.27 1.04
CA LYS A 267 -48.08 -54.64 0.02
C LYS A 267 -47.92 -56.06 -0.53
N ARG A 268 -46.72 -56.67 -0.47
CA ARG A 268 -46.53 -58.10 -0.85
C ARG A 268 -47.24 -59.08 0.08
N ASN A 269 -47.75 -58.64 1.24
CA ASN A 269 -48.49 -59.48 2.19
C ASN A 269 -50.02 -59.48 1.97
N LYS A 270 -50.54 -58.79 0.94
CA LYS A 270 -51.99 -58.73 0.66
C LYS A 270 -52.32 -58.97 -0.82
N THR A 271 -51.85 -60.05 -1.42
CA THR A 271 -52.48 -60.56 -2.65
C THR A 271 -52.33 -62.07 -2.74
N VAL A 272 -53.24 -62.79 -2.11
CA VAL A 272 -53.58 -64.17 -2.47
C VAL A 272 -55.09 -64.29 -2.37
N VAL A 273 -55.78 -64.37 -3.51
CA VAL A 273 -56.77 -65.40 -3.89
C VAL A 273 -56.99 -65.27 -5.40
N ILE A 274 -56.61 -66.29 -6.16
CA ILE A 274 -56.96 -66.50 -7.57
C ILE A 274 -57.98 -67.64 -7.59
N THR A 275 -59.14 -67.45 -8.23
CA THR A 275 -60.06 -68.54 -8.57
C THR A 275 -60.10 -68.67 -10.10
N PRO A 276 -59.73 -69.82 -10.68
CA PRO A 276 -59.95 -70.09 -12.11
C PRO A 276 -61.24 -70.89 -12.27
N THR A 277 -62.21 -70.38 -13.04
CA THR A 277 -63.35 -71.17 -13.53
C THR A 277 -63.24 -71.30 -15.05
N GLN A 278 -63.27 -72.56 -15.48
CA GLN A 278 -62.98 -73.10 -16.81
C GLN A 278 -63.96 -72.61 -17.89
N THR A 279 -63.47 -72.45 -19.12
CA THR A 279 -64.27 -72.34 -20.35
C THR A 279 -64.64 -73.75 -20.86
N PRO A 280 -65.92 -74.06 -21.14
CA PRO A 280 -66.31 -75.27 -21.88
C PRO A 280 -65.98 -75.10 -23.37
N VAL A 281 -65.44 -76.15 -23.96
CA VAL A 281 -65.18 -76.29 -25.40
C VAL A 281 -66.40 -76.94 -26.05
N ASP A 282 -67.05 -76.28 -27.01
CA ASP A 282 -68.06 -76.89 -27.87
C ASP A 282 -67.52 -77.09 -29.31
N PRO A 283 -67.74 -78.25 -29.95
CA PRO A 283 -67.32 -78.52 -31.32
C PRO A 283 -68.38 -78.17 -32.38
N ILE A 284 -67.92 -77.37 -33.35
CA ILE A 284 -68.21 -77.18 -34.79
C ILE A 284 -69.53 -77.76 -35.41
N PRO A 285 -70.26 -76.97 -36.25
CA PRO A 285 -71.60 -77.24 -36.81
C PRO A 285 -71.52 -77.85 -38.25
N PRO A 286 -72.54 -77.81 -39.15
CA PRO A 286 -74.01 -77.63 -39.07
C PRO A 286 -74.78 -78.76 -39.80
N THR A 287 -76.13 -78.77 -39.74
CA THR A 287 -77.07 -78.71 -40.90
C THR A 287 -78.49 -79.12 -40.49
N ASP A 288 -79.43 -78.22 -40.81
CA ASP A 288 -80.80 -78.41 -41.31
C ASP A 288 -81.66 -79.61 -40.88
N VAL A 289 -82.92 -79.33 -40.54
CA VAL A 289 -84.14 -79.71 -41.30
C VAL A 289 -85.35 -79.70 -40.33
N VAL A 290 -86.26 -78.75 -40.62
CA VAL A 290 -87.71 -78.65 -40.32
C VAL A 290 -88.15 -78.49 -38.86
#